data_AF-A0A3D1QVA1-F1
#
_entry.id   AF-A0A3D1QVA1-F1
#
_cell.length_a   1.000
_cell.length_b   1.000
_cell.length_c   1.000
_cell.angle_alpha   90.00
_cell.angle_beta   90.00
_cell.angle_gamma   90.00
#
_symmetry.space_group_name_H-M   'P 1'
#
loop_
_entity.id
_entity.type
_entity.pdbx_description
1 polymer ?
#
loop_
_entity_poly.entity_id
_entity_poly.type
_entity_poly.pdbx_seq_one_letter_code
_entity_poly.pdbx_strand_id
1 'polypeptide(L)'
;MDELLSRLCYSGPEGTEGVGVCRSGVETCTDGAWGSCAGEVRPTAELCDNADNDCDGSVDEALTRACYGGAPGTEGVGLCRAGTQTCSAGAWQGCQGAVLPAAESCDNADNDCDG
;
A
#
# COMPACT_ATOMS: atom_id res chain seq x y z
N MET A 1 40.61 1.45 24.01
CA MET A 1 39.41 0.80 24.54
C MET A 1 38.26 1.72 24.19
N ASP A 2 37.80 1.63 22.93
CA ASP A 2 36.65 2.40 22.44
C ASP A 2 35.43 1.47 22.41
N GLU A 3 35.29 0.71 23.50
CA GLU A 3 34.32 -0.36 23.62
C GLU A 3 33.06 0.27 24.21
N LEU A 4 31.95 0.23 23.44
CA LEU A 4 30.62 0.80 23.74
C LEU A 4 30.33 2.22 23.20
N LEU A 5 31.00 2.68 22.14
CA LEU A 5 30.54 3.89 21.44
C LEU A 5 29.31 3.58 20.57
N SER A 6 28.20 4.29 20.81
CA SER A 6 26.97 4.21 20.01
C SER A 6 26.62 5.57 19.42
N ARG A 7 26.09 5.60 18.19
CA ARG A 7 25.56 6.83 17.57
C ARG A 7 24.26 6.56 16.79
N LEU A 8 23.50 7.63 16.55
CA LEU A 8 22.35 7.60 15.66
C LEU A 8 22.80 7.35 14.22
N CYS A 9 21.98 6.61 13.49
CA CYS A 9 22.19 6.31 12.08
C CYS A 9 20.84 6.23 11.38
N TYR A 10 20.85 6.52 10.08
CA TYR A 10 19.70 6.36 9.21
C TYR A 10 20.22 6.15 7.78
N SER A 11 19.80 5.08 7.12
CA SER A 11 20.23 4.73 5.76
C SER A 11 19.12 4.89 4.72
N GLY A 12 18.02 5.54 5.09
CA GLY A 12 16.97 5.95 4.15
C GLY A 12 17.36 7.19 3.32
N PRO A 13 16.56 7.54 2.31
CA PRO A 13 16.72 8.77 1.53
C PRO A 13 16.66 10.04 2.41
N GLU A 14 17.34 11.10 2.00
CA GLU A 14 17.26 12.40 2.69
C GLU A 14 15.82 12.91 2.74
N GLY A 15 15.41 13.45 3.89
CA GLY A 15 14.06 13.98 4.09
C GLY A 15 13.01 12.96 4.54
N THR A 16 13.34 11.67 4.60
CA THR A 16 12.41 10.61 5.06
C THR A 16 12.58 10.28 6.55
N GLU A 17 13.66 10.72 7.19
CA GLU A 17 13.90 10.46 8.61
C GLU A 17 12.86 11.17 9.50
N GLY A 18 12.14 10.42 10.33
CA GLY A 18 11.14 10.96 11.25
C GLY A 18 9.82 11.34 10.58
N VAL A 19 9.64 10.98 9.32
CA VAL A 19 8.39 11.14 8.56
C VAL A 19 7.65 9.80 8.57
N GLY A 20 6.33 9.85 8.81
CA GLY A 20 5.51 8.65 8.88
C GLY A 20 6.02 7.63 9.90
N VAL A 21 6.26 6.40 9.44
CA VAL A 21 6.83 5.32 10.27
C VAL A 21 8.36 5.30 10.28
N CYS A 22 9.02 6.09 9.43
CA CYS A 22 10.47 6.08 9.28
C CYS A 22 11.17 6.71 10.47
N ARG A 23 12.25 6.06 10.90
CA ARG A 23 13.04 6.52 12.05
C ARG A 23 14.48 6.06 11.98
N SER A 24 15.36 6.82 12.61
CA SER A 24 16.74 6.41 12.85
C SER A 24 16.83 5.18 13.74
N GLY A 25 17.92 4.43 13.54
CA GLY A 25 18.39 3.40 14.43
C GLY A 25 19.61 3.85 15.21
N VAL A 26 20.26 2.87 15.85
CA VAL A 26 21.53 3.04 16.55
C VAL A 26 22.53 2.05 16.01
N GLU A 27 23.71 2.53 15.64
CA GLU A 27 24.86 1.69 15.31
C GLU A 27 25.86 1.70 16.46
N THR A 28 26.49 0.55 16.67
CA THR A 28 27.48 0.36 17.74
C THR A 28 28.85 0.14 17.10
N CYS A 29 29.87 0.81 17.63
CA CYS A 29 31.25 0.59 17.23
C CYS A 29 31.77 -0.69 17.91
N THR A 30 32.18 -1.66 17.11
CA THR A 30 32.81 -2.91 17.56
C THR A 30 34.08 -3.13 16.74
N ASP A 31 35.21 -3.34 17.42
CA ASP A 31 36.52 -3.55 16.78
C ASP A 31 36.92 -2.47 15.77
N GLY A 32 36.63 -1.19 16.10
CA GLY A 32 36.98 -0.04 15.25
C GLY A 32 36.10 0.16 14.02
N ALA A 33 35.05 -0.64 13.84
CA ALA A 33 34.08 -0.51 12.77
C ALA A 33 32.66 -0.28 13.30
N TRP A 34 31.88 0.53 12.59
CA TRP A 34 30.46 0.69 12.87
C TRP A 34 29.66 -0.50 12.34
N GLY A 35 28.79 -1.05 13.19
CA GLY A 35 27.88 -2.12 12.82
C GLY A 35 26.71 -1.67 11.95
N SER A 36 25.72 -2.56 11.79
CA SER A 36 24.46 -2.19 11.14
C SER A 36 23.65 -1.19 11.96
N CYS A 37 22.81 -0.41 11.28
CA CYS A 37 21.93 0.54 11.94
C CYS A 37 20.74 -0.19 12.57
N ALA A 38 20.87 -0.59 13.83
CA ALA A 38 19.86 -1.39 14.49
C ALA A 38 18.64 -0.55 14.86
N GLY A 39 17.45 -1.02 14.45
CA GLY A 39 16.17 -0.38 14.80
C GLY A 39 15.72 0.75 13.87
N GLU A 40 16.48 1.04 12.81
CA GLU A 40 16.00 1.95 11.76
C GLU A 40 14.76 1.37 11.07
N VAL A 41 13.86 2.26 10.67
CA VAL A 41 12.72 1.95 9.79
C VAL A 41 12.90 2.83 8.57
N ARG A 42 13.03 2.19 7.40
CA ARG A 42 13.29 2.84 6.12
C ARG A 42 12.00 2.86 5.30
N PRO A 43 11.90 3.77 4.30
CA PRO A 43 10.79 3.80 3.37
C PRO A 43 10.55 2.46 2.69
N THR A 44 9.29 2.07 2.61
CA THR A 44 8.80 0.95 1.81
C THR A 44 7.68 1.43 0.90
N ALA A 45 7.18 0.59 -0.01
CA ALA A 45 5.99 0.98 -0.76
C ALA A 45 4.79 1.15 0.19
N GLU A 46 3.93 2.13 -0.10
CA GLU A 46 2.69 2.36 0.62
C GLU A 46 1.84 1.09 0.74
N LEU A 47 1.23 0.94 1.91
CA LEU A 47 0.25 -0.08 2.22
C LEU A 47 -1.03 0.61 2.65
N CYS A 48 -2.16 -0.04 2.40
CA CYS A 48 -3.45 0.46 2.86
C CYS A 48 -3.62 0.12 4.35
N ASP A 49 -2.85 0.77 5.22
CA ASP A 49 -2.72 0.45 6.64
C ASP A 49 -2.86 1.68 7.56
N ASN A 50 -3.20 2.85 7.01
CA ASN A 50 -3.31 4.12 7.72
C ASN A 50 -1.95 4.58 8.29
N ALA A 51 -0.86 4.20 7.64
CA ALA A 51 0.48 4.70 7.88
C ALA A 51 1.10 5.27 6.60
N ASP A 52 2.07 6.14 6.80
CA ASP A 52 2.96 6.66 5.76
C ASP A 52 4.19 5.74 5.76
N ASN A 53 4.17 4.71 4.92
CA ASN A 53 5.18 3.66 4.82
C ASN A 53 6.35 4.10 3.94
N ASP A 54 6.13 4.95 2.96
CA ASP A 54 7.16 5.48 2.06
C ASP A 54 7.82 6.78 2.59
N CYS A 55 7.25 7.31 3.67
CA CYS A 55 7.77 8.42 4.46
C CYS A 55 7.91 9.70 3.63
N ASP A 56 6.97 9.93 2.72
CA ASP A 56 6.87 11.14 1.90
C ASP A 56 6.05 12.27 2.56
N GLY A 57 5.37 11.96 3.68
CA GLY A 57 4.53 12.87 4.45
C GLY A 57 3.03 12.75 4.14
N SER A 58 2.66 11.85 3.23
CA SER A 58 1.28 11.48 2.88
C SER A 58 0.97 10.09 3.43
N VAL A 59 -0.31 9.82 3.70
CA VAL A 59 -0.74 8.53 4.25
C VAL A 59 -1.66 7.85 3.25
N ASP A 60 -1.37 6.60 2.92
CA ASP A 60 -2.13 5.74 2.01
C ASP A 60 -2.32 6.36 0.59
N GLU A 61 -1.36 7.11 0.08
CA GLU A 61 -1.49 7.80 -1.21
C GLU A 61 -1.22 6.90 -2.42
N ALA A 62 -1.82 7.27 -3.56
CA ALA A 62 -1.69 6.57 -4.84
C ALA A 62 -2.05 5.06 -4.84
N LEU A 63 -2.64 4.54 -3.77
CA LEU A 63 -3.05 3.15 -3.65
C LEU A 63 -4.35 2.87 -4.40
N THR A 64 -4.25 2.06 -5.46
CA THR A 64 -5.41 1.59 -6.23
C THR A 64 -5.34 0.09 -6.46
N ARG A 65 -6.50 -0.56 -6.50
CA ARG A 65 -6.61 -1.98 -6.86
C ARG A 65 -7.89 -2.27 -7.63
N ALA A 66 -7.86 -3.34 -8.43
CA ALA A 66 -9.06 -3.86 -9.06
C ALA A 66 -10.02 -4.44 -8.00
N CYS A 67 -11.31 -4.33 -8.27
CA CYS A 67 -12.36 -4.87 -7.43
C CYS A 67 -13.49 -5.41 -8.29
N TYR A 68 -14.05 -6.54 -7.87
CA TYR A 68 -15.22 -7.10 -8.48
C TYR A 68 -16.01 -7.85 -7.42
N GLY A 69 -17.26 -7.43 -7.20
CA GLY A 69 -18.16 -8.02 -6.21
C GLY A 69 -19.19 -8.99 -6.80
N GLY A 70 -19.10 -9.27 -8.11
CA GLY A 70 -20.03 -10.15 -8.81
C GLY A 70 -19.73 -11.63 -8.57
N ALA A 71 -20.59 -12.50 -9.10
CA ALA A 71 -20.39 -13.93 -9.01
C ALA A 71 -19.11 -14.35 -9.79
N PRO A 72 -18.37 -15.38 -9.34
CA PRO A 72 -17.23 -15.90 -10.11
C PRO A 72 -17.66 -16.28 -11.53
N GLY A 73 -16.86 -15.89 -12.53
CA GLY A 73 -17.14 -16.18 -13.94
C GLY A 73 -18.01 -15.13 -14.66
N THR A 74 -18.52 -14.12 -13.95
CA THR A 74 -19.28 -13.01 -14.57
C THR A 74 -18.40 -11.79 -14.90
N GLU A 75 -17.16 -11.75 -14.40
CA GLU A 75 -16.22 -10.67 -14.69
C GLU A 75 -15.83 -10.65 -16.17
N GLY A 76 -16.09 -9.53 -16.85
CA GLY A 76 -15.75 -9.36 -18.27
C GLY A 76 -16.71 -10.06 -19.24
N VAL A 77 -17.83 -10.59 -18.75
CA VAL A 77 -18.90 -11.20 -19.56
C VAL A 77 -20.01 -10.16 -19.77
N GLY A 78 -20.52 -10.06 -21.00
CA GLY A 78 -21.55 -9.08 -21.34
C GLY A 78 -21.16 -7.65 -20.99
N LEU A 79 -22.00 -6.99 -20.18
CA LEU A 79 -21.73 -5.65 -19.65
C LEU A 79 -20.90 -5.63 -18.36
N CYS A 80 -20.71 -6.77 -17.71
CA CYS A 80 -20.03 -6.85 -16.43
C CYS A 80 -18.52 -6.56 -16.53
N ARG A 81 -18.02 -5.77 -15.59
CA ARG A 81 -16.59 -5.43 -15.52
C ARG A 81 -16.15 -5.12 -14.11
N ALA A 82 -14.86 -5.34 -13.86
CA ALA A 82 -14.18 -4.87 -12.67
C ALA A 82 -14.25 -3.34 -12.56
N GLY A 83 -14.30 -2.87 -11.31
CA GLY A 83 -14.06 -1.48 -10.96
C GLY A 83 -12.68 -1.30 -10.33
N THR A 84 -12.47 -0.11 -9.78
CA THR A 84 -11.26 0.26 -9.04
C THR A 84 -11.62 0.74 -7.64
N GLN A 85 -10.90 0.26 -6.62
CA GLN A 85 -10.91 0.82 -5.27
C GLN A 85 -9.68 1.71 -5.09
N THR A 86 -9.86 2.79 -4.35
CA THR A 86 -8.77 3.61 -3.81
C THR A 86 -8.63 3.31 -2.31
N CYS A 87 -7.42 3.35 -1.77
CA CYS A 87 -7.26 3.37 -0.31
C CYS A 87 -7.47 4.80 0.22
N SER A 88 -8.03 4.91 1.42
CA SER A 88 -7.97 6.12 2.23
C SER A 88 -8.14 5.76 3.69
N ALA A 89 -7.24 6.25 4.54
CA ALA A 89 -7.26 6.04 5.99
C ALA A 89 -7.30 4.55 6.40
N GLY A 90 -6.43 3.74 5.79
CA GLY A 90 -6.30 2.30 6.03
C GLY A 90 -7.48 1.45 5.56
N ALA A 91 -8.39 2.04 4.79
CA ALA A 91 -9.57 1.34 4.29
C ALA A 91 -9.69 1.49 2.76
N TRP A 92 -9.88 0.35 2.10
CA TRP A 92 -10.26 0.32 0.70
C TRP A 92 -11.69 0.84 0.55
N GLN A 93 -11.82 1.93 -0.20
CA GLN A 93 -13.09 2.60 -0.44
C GLN A 93 -13.99 1.79 -1.38
N GLY A 94 -15.18 2.30 -1.67
CA GLY A 94 -16.14 1.64 -2.57
C GLY A 94 -15.54 1.31 -3.95
N CYS A 95 -16.02 0.23 -4.54
CA CYS A 95 -15.60 -0.23 -5.86
C CYS A 95 -16.22 0.66 -6.96
N GLN A 96 -15.44 1.61 -7.48
CA GLN A 96 -15.91 2.58 -8.47
C GLN A 96 -15.86 1.98 -9.88
N GLY A 97 -16.93 2.15 -10.66
CA GLY A 97 -16.97 1.78 -12.07
C GLY A 97 -17.23 0.30 -12.37
N ALA A 98 -17.38 -0.54 -11.34
CA ALA A 98 -17.79 -1.92 -11.50
C ALA A 98 -19.24 -1.99 -12.02
N VAL A 99 -19.46 -2.92 -12.95
CA VAL A 99 -20.80 -3.31 -13.41
C VAL A 99 -20.98 -4.76 -12.97
N LEU A 100 -21.93 -4.98 -12.07
CA LEU A 100 -22.22 -6.29 -11.50
C LEU A 100 -23.39 -6.93 -12.24
N PRO A 101 -23.52 -8.27 -12.19
CA PRO A 101 -24.67 -8.98 -12.73
C PRO A 101 -25.96 -8.43 -12.14
N ALA A 102 -26.91 -8.14 -13.01
CA ALA A 102 -28.25 -7.69 -12.70
C ALA A 102 -29.26 -8.59 -13.43
N ALA A 103 -30.54 -8.51 -13.08
CA ALA A 103 -31.55 -9.25 -13.82
C ALA A 103 -31.62 -8.77 -15.28
N GLU A 104 -31.88 -9.72 -16.19
CA GLU A 104 -32.06 -9.44 -17.61
C GLU A 104 -33.08 -8.34 -17.86
N SER A 105 -32.67 -7.39 -18.71
CA SER A 105 -33.56 -6.35 -19.22
C SER A 105 -33.79 -6.62 -20.70
N CYS A 106 -34.95 -6.22 -21.21
CA CYS A 106 -35.28 -6.42 -22.63
C CYS A 106 -34.61 -5.35 -23.51
N ASP A 107 -33.29 -5.22 -23.42
CA ASP A 107 -32.47 -4.22 -24.11
C ASP A 107 -31.44 -4.83 -25.09
N ASN A 108 -31.47 -6.15 -25.30
CA ASN A 108 -30.50 -6.92 -26.08
C ASN A 108 -29.06 -6.85 -25.52
N ALA A 109 -28.91 -6.47 -24.25
CA ALA A 109 -27.65 -6.58 -23.54
C ALA A 109 -27.70 -7.77 -22.58
N ASP A 110 -26.54 -8.40 -22.39
CA ASP A 110 -26.31 -9.42 -21.38
C ASP A 110 -26.03 -8.73 -20.04
N ASN A 111 -27.08 -8.66 -19.21
CA ASN A 111 -27.12 -7.92 -17.96
C ASN A 111 -26.86 -8.82 -16.75
N ASP A 112 -27.21 -10.10 -16.83
CA ASP A 112 -26.86 -11.11 -15.82
C ASP A 112 -25.48 -11.75 -16.06
N CYS A 113 -24.84 -11.41 -17.17
CA CYS A 113 -23.45 -11.70 -17.48
C CYS A 113 -23.17 -13.21 -17.50
N ASP A 114 -24.09 -13.98 -18.09
CA ASP A 114 -24.06 -15.45 -18.13
C ASP A 114 -23.71 -16.07 -19.50
N GLY A 115 -23.66 -15.27 -20.57
CA GLY A 115 -23.06 -15.58 -21.89
C GLY A 115 -23.91 -16.39 -22.86
#